data_AF-A0A6V8P348-F1
#
_entry.id   AF-A0A6V8P348-F1
#
_cell.length_a   1.000
_cell.length_b   1.000
_cell.length_c   1.000
_cell.angle_alpha   90.00
_cell.angle_beta   90.00
_cell.angle_gamma   90.00
#
_symmetry.space_group_name_H-M   'P 1'
#
loop_
_entity.id
_entity.type
_entity.pdbx_description
1 polymer ?
#
loop_
_entity_poly.entity_id
_entity_poly.type
_entity_poly.pdbx_seq_one_letter_code
_entity_poly.pdbx_strand_id
1 'polypeptide(L)'
;MGGMKLLGRQITLDELVDELLKDQIYFEKSGGGVTLSGGEPLMQPDFATALLHRLKEKGNNTALDTCGVCSTSCLNKVLPYTDIILFDLKEAEPERLSEN
;
A
#
# COMPACT_ATOMS: atom_id res chain seq x y z
N MET A 1 -12.68 5.00 -30.95
CA MET A 1 -12.72 4.04 -29.83
C MET A 1 -11.40 4.14 -29.10
N GLY A 2 -11.39 4.67 -27.87
CA GLY A 2 -10.19 4.68 -27.03
C GLY A 2 -9.95 3.28 -26.49
N GLY A 3 -8.87 2.61 -26.91
CA GLY A 3 -8.53 1.28 -26.42
C GLY A 3 -8.04 1.34 -24.98
N MET A 4 -8.57 0.48 -24.11
CA MET A 4 -8.02 0.29 -22.76
C MET A 4 -6.59 -0.23 -22.88
N LYS A 5 -5.63 0.53 -22.33
CA LYS A 5 -4.22 0.13 -22.26
C LYS A 5 -3.92 -0.38 -20.86
N LEU A 6 -3.35 -1.57 -20.75
CA LEU A 6 -2.84 -2.07 -19.48
C LEU A 6 -1.66 -1.20 -19.03
N LEU A 7 -1.73 -0.68 -17.82
CA LEU A 7 -0.64 0.03 -17.15
C LEU A 7 -0.19 -0.80 -15.95
N GLY A 8 1.12 -1.04 -15.84
CA GLY A 8 1.72 -1.90 -14.82
C GLY A 8 2.32 -3.17 -15.39
N ARG A 9 3.02 -3.92 -14.52
CA ARG A 9 3.61 -5.22 -14.83
C ARG A 9 3.43 -6.16 -13.64
N GLN A 10 3.43 -7.45 -13.90
CA GLN A 10 3.61 -8.43 -12.83
C GLN A 10 5.04 -8.33 -12.30
N ILE A 11 5.18 -8.43 -10.99
CA ILE A 11 6.45 -8.42 -10.28
C ILE A 11 6.33 -9.35 -9.09
N THR A 12 7.40 -10.09 -8.79
CA THR A 12 7.44 -10.92 -7.59
C THR A 12 7.77 -10.09 -6.36
N LEU A 13 7.52 -10.64 -5.18
CA LEU A 13 7.82 -9.98 -3.92
C LEU A 13 9.33 -9.67 -3.81
N ASP A 14 10.18 -10.65 -4.08
CA ASP A 14 11.63 -10.49 -3.93
C ASP A 14 12.20 -9.47 -4.95
N GLU A 15 11.74 -9.51 -6.20
CA GLU A 15 12.13 -8.51 -7.22
C GLU A 15 11.74 -7.08 -6.80
N LEU A 16 10.55 -6.90 -6.23
CA LEU A 16 10.11 -5.58 -5.79
C LEU A 16 10.88 -5.10 -4.57
N VAL A 17 11.16 -5.98 -3.61
CA VAL A 17 11.99 -5.64 -2.45
C VAL A 17 13.39 -5.24 -2.91
N ASP A 18 14.02 -6.01 -3.79
CA ASP A 18 15.35 -5.69 -4.32
C ASP A 18 15.37 -4.36 -5.09
N GLU A 19 14.31 -4.05 -5.83
CA GLU A 19 14.17 -2.75 -6.49
C GLU A 19 14.09 -1.60 -5.49
N LEU A 20 13.23 -1.70 -4.48
CA LEU A 20 13.01 -0.65 -3.48
C LEU A 20 14.26 -0.40 -2.63
N LEU A 21 14.99 -1.46 -2.25
CA LEU A 21 16.18 -1.34 -1.41
C LEU A 21 17.36 -0.62 -2.08
N LYS A 22 17.31 -0.39 -3.41
CA LYS A 22 18.30 0.47 -4.08
C LYS A 22 18.29 1.90 -3.55
N ASP A 23 17.13 2.36 -3.06
CA ASP A 23 16.92 3.71 -2.54
C ASP A 23 16.98 3.79 -1.00
N GLN A 24 17.38 2.71 -0.31
CA GLN A 24 17.44 2.61 1.16
C GLN A 24 18.14 3.82 1.80
N ILE A 25 19.30 4.22 1.29
CA ILE A 25 20.10 5.34 1.82
C ILE A 25 19.31 6.65 1.77
N TYR A 26 18.45 6.83 0.76
CA TYR A 26 17.61 8.02 0.64
C TYR A 26 16.48 8.00 1.68
N PHE A 27 15.84 6.85 1.88
CA PHE A 27 14.81 6.69 2.91
C PHE A 27 15.37 6.98 4.30
N GLU A 28 16.53 6.42 4.63
CA GLU A 28 17.20 6.64 5.92
C GLU A 28 17.56 8.11 6.16
N LYS A 29 18.11 8.80 5.15
CA LYS A 29 18.51 10.21 5.27
C LYS A 29 17.33 11.16 5.40
N SER A 30 16.22 10.85 4.73
CA SER A 30 15.00 11.68 4.76
C SER A 30 14.11 11.40 5.97
N GLY A 31 14.34 10.27 6.68
CA GLY A 31 13.36 9.72 7.63
C GLY A 31 12.10 9.19 6.94
N GLY A 32 12.13 9.04 5.62
CA GLY A 32 11.04 8.53 4.80
C GLY A 32 10.97 7.00 4.79
N GLY A 33 10.41 6.46 3.71
CA GLY A 33 10.18 5.03 3.54
C GLY A 33 9.34 4.74 2.31
N VAL A 34 8.58 3.64 2.36
CA VAL A 34 7.76 3.18 1.24
C VAL A 34 6.28 3.33 1.58
N THR A 35 5.51 3.87 0.63
CA THR A 35 4.04 3.95 0.71
C THR A 35 3.40 3.01 -0.31
N LEU A 36 2.55 2.11 0.14
CA LEU A 36 1.69 1.31 -0.74
C LEU A 36 0.46 2.15 -1.09
N SER A 37 0.30 2.47 -2.38
CA SER A 37 -0.77 3.30 -2.94
C SER A 37 -1.18 2.75 -4.33
N GLY A 38 -1.59 3.60 -5.26
CA GLY A 38 -1.91 3.26 -6.65
C GLY A 38 -3.41 3.11 -6.88
N GLY A 39 -3.88 1.87 -6.98
CA GLY A 39 -5.30 1.54 -6.97
C GLY A 39 -5.81 1.45 -5.53
N GLU A 40 -6.30 0.27 -5.15
CA GLU A 40 -6.54 -0.07 -3.75
C GLU A 40 -5.56 -1.19 -3.35
N PRO A 41 -4.52 -0.90 -2.55
CA PRO A 41 -3.54 -1.91 -2.12
C PRO A 41 -4.16 -3.12 -1.43
N LEU A 42 -5.27 -2.92 -0.71
CA LEU A 42 -5.96 -3.98 0.03
C LEU A 42 -6.79 -4.93 -0.86
N MET A 43 -6.82 -4.68 -2.18
CA MET A 43 -7.28 -5.67 -3.17
C MET A 43 -6.25 -6.80 -3.40
N GLN A 44 -5.00 -6.62 -2.97
CA GLN A 44 -3.94 -7.63 -3.01
C GLN A 44 -3.33 -7.82 -1.61
N PRO A 45 -4.14 -8.22 -0.62
CA PRO A 45 -3.78 -8.07 0.78
C PRO A 45 -2.60 -8.94 1.20
N ASP A 46 -2.52 -10.18 0.72
CA ASP A 46 -1.43 -11.08 1.10
C ASP A 46 -0.08 -10.59 0.53
N PHE A 47 -0.08 -10.00 -0.68
CA PHE A 47 1.12 -9.39 -1.25
C PHE A 47 1.50 -8.10 -0.50
N ALA A 48 0.51 -7.24 -0.21
CA ALA A 48 0.73 -6.01 0.56
C ALA A 48 1.31 -6.30 1.95
N THR A 49 0.73 -7.25 2.68
CA THR A 49 1.23 -7.70 3.99
C THR A 49 2.67 -8.22 3.89
N ALA A 50 2.96 -9.08 2.92
CA ALA A 50 4.30 -9.65 2.76
C ALA A 50 5.35 -8.59 2.42
N LEU A 51 5.00 -7.62 1.57
CA LEU A 51 5.88 -6.51 1.22
C LEU A 51 6.16 -5.60 2.42
N LEU A 52 5.12 -5.16 3.12
CA LEU A 52 5.25 -4.33 4.32
C LEU A 52 6.09 -5.02 5.39
N HIS A 53 5.84 -6.31 5.64
CA HIS A 53 6.63 -7.12 6.57
C HIS A 53 8.12 -7.15 6.19
N ARG A 54 8.44 -7.47 4.92
CA ARG A 54 9.84 -7.52 4.46
C ARG A 54 10.53 -6.16 4.57
N LEU A 55 9.83 -5.07 4.26
CA LEU A 55 10.38 -3.71 4.38
C LEU A 55 10.64 -3.34 5.84
N LYS A 56 9.75 -3.72 6.75
CA LYS A 56 9.92 -3.58 8.20
C LYS A 56 11.13 -4.34 8.73
N GLU A 57 11.33 -5.59 8.32
CA GLU A 57 12.51 -6.38 8.69
C GLU A 57 13.83 -5.73 8.24
N LYS A 58 13.78 -4.92 7.17
CA LYS A 58 14.92 -4.15 6.66
C LYS A 58 15.05 -2.75 7.29
N GLY A 59 14.21 -2.43 8.28
CA GLY A 59 14.27 -1.16 9.00
C GLY A 59 13.66 0.03 8.26
N ASN A 60 12.89 -0.19 7.18
CA ASN A 60 12.23 0.89 6.47
C ASN A 60 10.93 1.31 7.18
N ASN A 61 10.64 2.61 7.16
CA ASN A 61 9.29 3.08 7.49
C ASN A 61 8.32 2.69 6.39
N THR A 62 7.08 2.45 6.78
CA THR A 62 6.06 1.88 5.92
C THR A 62 4.75 2.65 6.05
N ALA A 63 4.13 2.97 4.94
CA ALA A 63 2.83 3.63 4.91
C ALA A 63 1.85 2.88 4.01
N LEU A 64 0.58 2.92 4.39
CA LEU A 64 -0.54 2.40 3.63
C LEU A 64 -1.46 3.55 3.26
N ASP A 65 -1.70 3.73 1.97
CA ASP A 65 -2.64 4.69 1.39
C ASP A 65 -3.83 3.93 0.80
N THR A 66 -5.00 4.08 1.42
CA THR A 66 -6.17 3.22 1.18
C THR A 66 -7.47 3.99 1.32
N CYS A 67 -8.47 3.59 0.54
CA CYS A 67 -9.86 4.04 0.72
C CYS A 67 -10.67 3.15 1.68
N GLY A 68 -10.01 2.15 2.29
CA GLY A 68 -10.61 1.32 3.32
C GLY A 68 -11.58 0.27 2.80
N VAL A 69 -11.72 0.11 1.48
CA VAL A 69 -12.58 -0.91 0.87
C VAL A 69 -11.93 -2.28 1.02
N CYS A 70 -12.08 -2.88 2.20
CA CYS A 70 -11.58 -4.19 2.55
C CYS A 70 -12.35 -4.80 3.72
N SER A 71 -12.15 -6.09 3.99
CA SER A 71 -12.65 -6.69 5.24
C SER A 71 -11.78 -6.28 6.43
N THR A 72 -12.34 -6.25 7.63
CA THR A 72 -11.57 -6.01 8.86
C THR A 72 -10.43 -7.02 9.03
N SER A 73 -10.62 -8.27 8.60
CA SER A 73 -9.57 -9.30 8.60
C SER A 73 -8.39 -8.93 7.71
N CYS A 74 -8.66 -8.39 6.52
CA CYS A 74 -7.62 -7.87 5.62
C CYS A 74 -6.83 -6.75 6.30
N LEU A 75 -7.52 -5.76 6.87
CA LEU A 75 -6.87 -4.65 7.56
C LEU A 75 -6.00 -5.15 8.72
N ASN A 76 -6.52 -6.04 9.56
CA ASN A 76 -5.78 -6.62 10.69
C ASN A 76 -4.49 -7.35 10.29
N LYS A 77 -4.40 -7.87 9.05
CA LYS A 77 -3.15 -8.49 8.55
C LYS A 77 -2.06 -7.45 8.23
N VAL A 78 -2.43 -6.28 7.70
CA VAL A 78 -1.47 -5.26 7.25
C VAL A 78 -1.06 -4.29 8.36
N LEU A 79 -1.96 -3.99 9.30
CA LEU A 79 -1.74 -3.01 10.36
C LEU A 79 -0.45 -3.23 11.19
N PRO A 80 -0.08 -4.46 11.58
CA PRO A 80 1.14 -4.68 12.37
C PRO A 80 2.44 -4.24 11.69
N TYR A 81 2.41 -4.07 10.36
CA TYR A 81 3.57 -3.71 9.55
C TYR A 81 3.42 -2.35 8.88
N THR A 82 2.52 -1.51 9.38
CA THR A 82 2.23 -0.17 8.83
C THR A 82 2.49 0.89 9.90
N ASP A 83 3.38 1.84 9.63
CA ASP A 83 3.65 2.96 10.55
C ASP A 83 2.63 4.07 10.41
N ILE A 84 2.25 4.37 9.17
CA ILE A 84 1.36 5.48 8.84
C ILE A 84 0.23 4.95 7.96
N ILE A 85 -0.99 5.31 8.29
CA ILE A 85 -2.16 5.05 7.45
C ILE A 85 -2.66 6.39 6.93
N LEU A 86 -2.67 6.51 5.60
CA LEU A 86 -3.37 7.56 4.87
C LEU A 86 -4.72 6.97 4.48
N PHE A 87 -5.74 7.25 5.29
CA PHE A 87 -7.08 6.70 5.10
C PHE A 87 -7.98 7.75 4.44
N ASP A 88 -8.48 7.44 3.24
CA ASP A 88 -9.34 8.37 2.52
C ASP A 88 -10.72 8.46 3.15
N LEU A 89 -11.03 9.60 3.77
CA LEU A 89 -12.39 9.99 4.10
C LEU A 89 -12.96 10.85 2.97
N LYS A 90 -13.71 10.22 2.06
CA LYS A 90 -14.24 10.90 0.86
C LYS A 90 -15.55 11.64 1.11
N GLU A 91 -16.32 11.19 2.10
CA GLU A 91 -17.58 11.82 2.51
C GLU A 91 -17.71 11.74 4.03
N ALA A 92 -18.18 12.83 4.63
CA ALA A 92 -18.38 12.92 6.08
C ALA A 92 -19.78 12.46 6.52
N GLU A 93 -20.74 12.43 5.59
CA GLU A 93 -22.13 12.03 5.83
C GLU A 93 -22.36 10.62 5.24
N PRO A 94 -22.58 9.59 6.07
CA PRO A 94 -22.69 8.20 5.61
C PRO A 94 -23.78 7.98 4.56
N GLU A 95 -24.86 8.76 4.65
CA GLU A 95 -26.04 8.71 3.78
C GLU A 95 -25.73 9.07 2.32
N ARG A 96 -24.66 9.82 2.08
CA ARG A 96 -24.26 10.29 0.74
C ARG A 96 -23.30 9.35 0.03
N LEU A 97 -22.80 8.31 0.73
CA LEU A 97 -22.01 7.24 0.12
C LEU A 97 -22.87 6.20 -0.62
N SER A 98 -24.19 6.17 -0.40
CA SER A 98 -25.09 5.12 -0.92
C SER A 98 -25.72 5.38 -2.29
N GLU A 99 -25.18 6.29 -3.10
CA GLU A 99 -25.61 6.47 -4.49
C GLU A 99 -24.52 6.03 -5.47
N ASN A 100 -24.53 4.73 -5.82
CA ASN A 100 -24.15 4.15 -7.12
C ASN A 100 -24.43 2.65 -7.16
#